data_AF-A0A2S2DU53-F1
#
_entry.id   AF-A0A2S2DU53-F1
#
_cell.length_a   1.000
_cell.length_b   1.000
_cell.length_c   1.000
_cell.angle_alpha   90.00
_cell.angle_beta   90.00
_cell.angle_gamma   90.00
#
_symmetry.space_group_name_H-M   'P 1'
#
loop_
_entity.id
_entity.type
_entity.pdbx_description
1 polymer ?
#
loop_
_entity_poly.entity_id
_entity_poly.type
_entity_poly.pdbx_seq_one_letter_code
_entity_poly.pdbx_strand_id
1 'polypeptide(L)'
;MNDIDLPSFILHSKLFILHSLQTALLRLIVLFCLLIPSLAFSQQAKIKKPIPEKKNAHLPYACIFEDGAYPATVIQRNSITKDSTVFARIAVEIEGCFVISIKFPKGSKFLQDTLQINDIDDLGNSIIQGKNGNYYVIQAKYEPF
;
A
#
# COMPACT_ATOMS: atom_id res chain seq x y z
N MET A 1 -16.87 44.77 74.73
CA MET A 1 -17.60 43.53 74.42
C MET A 1 -17.50 43.36 72.91
N ASN A 2 -16.71 42.39 72.47
CA ASN A 2 -16.50 42.10 71.05
C ASN A 2 -17.57 41.09 70.63
N ASP A 3 -18.50 41.50 69.78
CA ASP A 3 -19.28 40.57 68.99
C ASP A 3 -18.85 40.75 67.53
N ILE A 4 -18.11 39.75 67.07
CA ILE A 4 -17.47 39.68 65.76
C ILE A 4 -18.53 39.16 64.79
N ASP A 5 -18.92 39.99 63.82
CA ASP A 5 -19.76 39.64 62.68
C ASP A 5 -19.13 38.53 61.83
N LEU A 6 -19.40 37.28 62.21
CA LEU A 6 -18.86 36.08 61.59
C LEU A 6 -19.51 35.63 60.25
N PRO A 7 -20.75 36.02 59.84
CA PRO A 7 -21.37 35.42 58.66
C PRO A 7 -21.01 36.10 57.32
N SER A 8 -20.57 37.35 57.31
CA SER A 8 -20.30 38.11 56.07
C SER A 8 -18.95 37.77 55.42
N PHE A 9 -17.94 37.44 56.23
CA PHE A 9 -16.58 37.12 55.76
C PHE A 9 -16.49 35.75 55.06
N ILE A 10 -17.34 34.79 55.46
CA ILE A 10 -17.34 33.42 54.91
C ILE A 10 -18.01 33.37 53.53
N LEU A 11 -18.98 34.24 53.26
CA LEU A 11 -19.67 34.30 51.97
C LEU A 11 -18.80 34.94 50.88
N HIS A 12 -18.08 36.01 51.22
CA HIS A 12 -17.15 36.70 50.29
C HIS A 12 -15.94 35.84 49.92
N SER A 13 -15.39 35.09 50.88
CA SER A 13 -14.25 34.18 50.63
C SER A 13 -14.63 33.00 49.72
N LYS A 14 -15.82 32.41 49.89
CA LYS A 14 -16.31 31.34 49.01
C LYS A 14 -16.55 31.79 47.57
N LEU A 15 -17.08 33.00 47.37
CA LEU A 15 -17.33 33.55 46.03
C LEU A 15 -16.02 33.84 45.28
N PHE A 16 -14.99 34.31 46.00
CA PHE A 16 -13.67 34.60 45.44
C PHE A 16 -12.91 33.32 45.04
N ILE A 17 -13.00 32.26 45.85
CA ILE A 17 -12.40 30.96 45.56
C ILE A 17 -13.08 30.29 44.35
N LEU A 18 -14.41 30.42 44.22
CA LEU A 18 -15.16 29.87 43.09
C LEU A 18 -14.78 30.55 41.77
N HIS A 19 -14.65 31.89 41.77
CA HIS A 19 -14.23 32.66 40.60
C HIS A 19 -12.76 32.40 40.21
N SER A 20 -11.88 32.20 41.20
CA SER A 20 -10.49 31.81 40.99
C SER A 20 -10.35 30.39 40.44
N LEU A 21 -11.21 29.46 40.85
CA LEU A 21 -11.22 28.08 40.36
C LEU A 21 -11.73 28.01 38.91
N GLN A 22 -12.77 28.79 38.59
CA GLN A 22 -13.35 28.88 37.24
C GLN A 22 -12.36 29.47 36.21
N THR A 23 -11.62 30.51 36.62
CA THR A 23 -10.59 31.13 35.76
C THR A 23 -9.35 30.26 35.60
N ALA A 24 -8.98 29.48 36.62
CA ALA A 24 -7.90 28.49 36.52
C ALA A 24 -8.27 27.32 35.60
N LEU A 25 -9.51 26.81 35.69
CA LEU A 25 -10.00 25.73 34.84
C LEU A 25 -10.09 26.15 33.37
N LEU A 26 -10.58 27.37 33.10
CA LEU A 26 -10.66 27.92 31.75
C LEU A 26 -9.27 28.09 31.12
N ARG A 27 -8.27 28.53 31.90
CA ARG A 27 -6.88 28.66 31.44
C ARG A 27 -6.23 27.30 31.15
N LEU A 28 -6.55 26.27 31.94
CA LEU A 28 -6.07 24.90 31.72
C LEU A 28 -6.64 24.30 30.43
N ILE A 29 -7.92 24.53 30.14
CA ILE A 29 -8.58 24.05 28.91
C ILE A 29 -7.99 24.74 27.68
N VAL A 30 -7.74 26.06 27.73
CA VAL A 30 -7.12 26.80 26.62
C VAL A 30 -5.70 26.30 26.33
N LEU A 31 -4.91 25.99 27.38
CA LEU A 31 -3.57 25.41 27.21
C LEU A 31 -3.62 24.01 26.60
N PHE A 32 -4.61 23.19 26.98
CA PHE A 32 -4.80 21.84 26.44
C PHE A 32 -5.20 21.89 24.95
N CYS A 33 -6.06 22.82 24.54
CA CYS A 33 -6.45 22.99 23.14
C CYS A 33 -5.31 23.46 22.22
N LEU A 34 -4.34 24.22 22.73
CA LEU A 34 -3.19 24.69 21.95
C LEU A 34 -2.09 23.62 21.76
N LEU A 35 -2.10 22.55 22.57
CA LEU A 35 -1.10 21.47 22.53
C LEU A 35 -1.54 20.24 21.70
N ILE A 36 -2.78 20.19 21.20
CA ILE A 36 -3.31 19.03 20.45
C ILE A 36 -2.93 18.97 18.95
N PRO A 37 -2.48 20.03 18.22
CA PRO A 37 -2.29 19.88 16.77
C PRO A 37 -1.04 19.11 16.35
N SER A 38 -0.15 18.69 17.28
CA SER A 38 1.10 17.98 16.93
C SER A 38 0.98 16.46 16.80
N LEU A 39 -0.17 15.85 17.11
CA LEU A 39 -0.38 14.40 17.00
C LEU A 39 -1.06 13.96 15.70
N ALA A 40 -1.53 14.89 14.86
CA ALA A 40 -2.11 14.54 13.55
C ALA A 40 -1.06 14.35 12.43
N PHE A 41 0.22 14.52 12.73
CA PHE A 41 1.30 14.41 11.76
C PHE A 41 2.10 13.12 11.96
N SER A 42 1.57 11.96 11.56
CA SER A 42 2.39 10.86 11.02
C SER A 42 1.56 9.64 10.57
N GLN A 43 0.76 9.78 9.51
CA GLN A 43 0.44 8.64 8.63
C GLN A 43 0.28 9.13 7.19
N GLN A 44 1.35 9.67 6.60
CA GLN A 44 1.49 9.55 5.16
C GLN A 44 1.86 8.09 4.87
N ALA A 45 0.83 7.22 4.87
CA ALA A 45 0.91 6.00 4.09
C ALA A 45 1.30 6.47 2.68
N LYS A 46 2.47 6.05 2.20
CA LYS A 46 2.89 6.29 0.82
C LYS A 46 1.77 5.78 -0.08
N ILE A 47 0.94 6.68 -0.58
CA ILE A 47 0.03 6.40 -1.69
C ILE A 47 0.98 6.06 -2.84
N LYS A 48 1.15 4.75 -3.09
CA LYS A 48 1.75 4.22 -4.31
C LYS A 48 0.99 4.93 -5.42
N LYS A 49 1.64 5.87 -6.13
CA LYS A 49 1.01 6.60 -7.23
C LYS A 49 0.31 5.55 -8.10
N PRO A 50 -0.98 5.73 -8.46
CA PRO A 50 -1.62 4.86 -9.42
C PRO A 50 -0.72 4.83 -10.65
N ILE A 51 -0.33 3.62 -11.06
CA ILE A 51 0.30 3.42 -12.37
C ILE A 51 -0.64 4.12 -13.36
N PRO A 52 -0.17 5.06 -14.21
CA PRO A 52 -1.04 5.71 -15.16
C PRO A 52 -1.63 4.61 -16.04
N GLU A 53 -2.92 4.35 -15.85
CA GLU A 53 -3.70 3.40 -16.63
C GLU A 53 -3.61 3.85 -18.08
N LYS A 54 -2.80 3.13 -18.85
CA LYS A 54 -2.73 3.33 -20.29
C LYS A 54 -4.07 2.86 -20.81
N LYS A 55 -4.97 3.81 -21.07
CA LYS A 55 -6.32 3.59 -21.58
C LYS A 55 -6.21 3.01 -23.00
N ASN A 56 -5.89 1.73 -23.09
CA ASN A 56 -6.00 0.97 -24.32
C ASN A 56 -7.49 0.74 -24.54
N ALA A 57 -8.08 1.55 -25.41
CA ALA A 57 -9.42 1.32 -25.91
C ALA A 57 -9.41 0.04 -26.75
N HIS A 58 -9.56 -1.12 -26.11
CA HIS A 58 -9.83 -2.38 -26.80
C HIS A 58 -10.58 -3.37 -25.90
N LEU A 59 -11.92 -3.23 -25.92
CA LEU A 59 -12.95 -4.25 -25.69
C LEU A 59 -13.08 -4.90 -24.28
N PRO A 60 -14.32 -5.28 -23.88
CA PRO A 60 -14.67 -5.72 -22.54
C PRO A 60 -14.39 -7.21 -22.33
N TYR A 61 -13.14 -7.62 -22.50
CA TYR A 61 -12.68 -8.96 -22.10
C TYR A 61 -11.72 -8.76 -20.94
N ALA A 62 -12.32 -8.75 -19.75
CA ALA A 62 -11.61 -8.70 -18.48
C ALA A 62 -10.90 -10.04 -18.30
N CYS A 63 -9.59 -10.02 -18.01
CA CYS A 63 -8.87 -11.25 -17.75
C CYS A 63 -9.59 -12.05 -16.67
N ILE A 64 -9.60 -13.37 -16.84
CA ILE A 64 -10.23 -14.29 -15.87
C ILE A 64 -9.37 -14.52 -14.63
N PHE A 65 -8.14 -14.01 -14.62
CA PHE A 65 -7.17 -14.22 -13.54
C PHE A 65 -7.42 -13.22 -12.42
N GLU A 66 -7.72 -13.74 -11.25
CA GLU A 66 -7.77 -12.98 -10.01
C GLU A 66 -6.35 -12.69 -9.50
N ASP A 67 -6.23 -11.85 -8.48
CA ASP A 67 -4.95 -11.59 -7.83
C ASP A 67 -4.42 -12.87 -7.15
N GLY A 68 -3.24 -13.34 -7.56
CA GLY A 68 -2.70 -14.60 -7.02
C GLY A 68 -1.51 -15.17 -7.77
N ALA A 69 -1.04 -16.32 -7.29
CA ALA A 69 0.04 -17.08 -7.90
C ALA A 69 -0.52 -18.24 -8.72
N TYR A 70 -0.17 -18.30 -10.01
CA TYR A 70 -0.66 -19.31 -10.94
C TYR A 70 0.49 -20.15 -11.51
N PRO A 71 0.27 -21.46 -11.72
CA PRO A 71 1.25 -22.31 -12.37
C PRO A 71 1.35 -21.94 -13.85
N ALA A 72 2.57 -21.73 -14.32
CA ALA A 72 2.82 -21.36 -15.70
C ALA A 72 3.98 -22.15 -16.32
N THR A 73 3.92 -22.28 -17.64
CA THR A 73 5.10 -22.55 -18.45
C THR A 73 5.70 -21.22 -18.88
N VAL A 74 6.96 -20.99 -18.56
CA VAL A 74 7.69 -19.79 -18.97
C VAL A 74 8.83 -20.18 -19.88
N ILE A 75 8.85 -19.62 -21.08
CA ILE A 75 9.90 -19.84 -22.07
C ILE A 75 10.72 -18.55 -22.16
N GLN A 76 11.93 -18.58 -21.62
CA GLN A 76 12.90 -17.50 -21.81
C GLN A 76 13.57 -17.68 -23.17
N ARG A 77 13.67 -16.61 -23.94
CA ARG A 77 14.37 -16.57 -25.22
C ARG A 77 15.27 -15.36 -25.28
N ASN A 78 16.40 -15.46 -25.95
CA ASN A 78 17.27 -14.33 -26.23
C ASN A 78 17.29 -14.03 -27.74
N SER A 79 16.90 -12.83 -28.13
CA SER A 79 16.84 -12.42 -29.54
C SER A 79 18.22 -12.30 -30.20
N ILE A 80 19.28 -12.08 -29.41
CA ILE A 80 20.67 -11.88 -29.82
C ILE A 80 21.38 -13.23 -29.93
N THR A 81 21.44 -14.00 -28.83
CA THR A 81 22.16 -15.29 -28.78
C THR A 81 21.38 -16.45 -29.38
N LYS A 82 20.06 -16.27 -29.58
CA LYS A 82 19.10 -17.32 -30.00
C LYS A 82 18.91 -18.45 -28.98
N ASP A 83 19.43 -18.30 -27.77
CA ASP A 83 19.22 -19.26 -26.70
C ASP A 83 17.75 -19.29 -26.26
N SER A 84 17.31 -20.47 -25.83
CA SER A 84 15.96 -20.68 -25.30
C SER A 84 16.00 -21.64 -24.11
N THR A 85 15.33 -21.27 -23.02
CA THR A 85 15.19 -22.09 -21.82
C THR A 85 13.71 -22.21 -21.45
N VAL A 86 13.26 -23.43 -21.15
CA VAL A 86 11.87 -23.69 -20.75
C VAL A 86 11.82 -23.98 -19.26
N PHE A 87 10.95 -23.26 -18.55
CA PHE A 87 10.60 -23.50 -17.15
C PHE A 87 9.16 -23.99 -17.08
N ALA A 88 8.98 -25.28 -16.83
CA ALA A 88 7.66 -25.86 -16.67
C ALA A 88 7.18 -25.71 -15.22
N ARG A 89 5.89 -25.41 -15.04
CA ARG A 89 5.21 -25.36 -13.73
C ARG A 89 5.92 -24.47 -12.69
N ILE A 90 6.32 -23.27 -13.10
CA ILE A 90 6.78 -22.25 -12.14
C ILE A 90 5.66 -21.29 -11.78
N ALA A 91 5.75 -20.66 -10.62
CA ALA A 91 4.73 -19.73 -10.18
C ALA A 91 4.90 -18.35 -10.83
N VAL A 92 3.81 -17.79 -11.34
CA VAL A 92 3.72 -16.42 -11.84
C VAL A 92 2.70 -15.67 -10.99
N GLU A 93 3.10 -14.52 -10.45
CA GLU A 93 2.21 -13.66 -9.66
C GLU A 93 1.48 -12.69 -10.61
N ILE A 94 0.15 -12.69 -10.50
CA ILE A 94 -0.76 -11.83 -11.28
C ILE A 94 -1.46 -10.89 -10.29
N GLU A 95 -1.50 -9.60 -10.61
CA GLU A 95 -2.28 -8.58 -9.90
C GLU A 95 -2.98 -7.69 -10.92
N GLY A 96 -4.30 -7.53 -10.82
CA GLY A 96 -5.11 -6.67 -11.69
C GLY A 96 -4.92 -6.97 -13.18
N CYS A 97 -4.84 -8.25 -13.57
CA CYS A 97 -4.55 -8.70 -14.94
C CYS A 97 -3.14 -8.41 -15.45
N PHE A 98 -2.20 -8.10 -14.57
CA PHE A 98 -0.80 -7.89 -14.92
C PHE A 98 0.09 -8.95 -14.29
N VAL A 99 1.06 -9.46 -15.06
CA VAL A 99 2.13 -10.27 -14.50
C VAL A 99 3.11 -9.36 -13.78
N ILE A 100 3.17 -9.49 -12.45
CA ILE A 100 4.04 -8.68 -11.58
C ILE A 100 5.34 -9.39 -11.22
N SER A 101 5.37 -10.73 -11.24
CA SER A 101 6.56 -11.51 -10.87
C SER A 101 6.57 -12.91 -11.48
N ILE A 102 7.77 -13.46 -11.70
CA ILE A 102 7.99 -14.86 -12.08
C ILE A 102 8.92 -15.48 -11.05
N LYS A 103 8.49 -16.56 -10.39
CA LYS A 103 9.27 -17.28 -9.37
C LYS A 103 10.16 -18.34 -10.03
N PHE A 104 11.34 -17.94 -10.47
CA PHE A 104 12.32 -18.89 -10.98
C PHE A 104 12.89 -19.78 -9.87
N PRO A 105 13.29 -21.04 -10.19
CA PRO A 105 13.97 -21.91 -9.24
C PRO A 105 15.24 -21.28 -8.66
N LYS A 106 15.54 -21.59 -7.38
CA LYS A 106 16.76 -21.13 -6.70
C LYS A 106 18.00 -21.57 -7.48
N GLY A 107 18.97 -20.67 -7.65
CA GLY A 107 20.22 -20.94 -8.37
C GLY A 107 20.10 -20.87 -9.89
N SER A 108 18.92 -20.52 -10.43
CA SER A 108 18.80 -20.20 -11.84
C SER A 108 19.63 -18.93 -12.16
N LYS A 109 20.27 -18.88 -13.33
CA LYS A 109 20.99 -17.67 -13.80
C LYS A 109 20.04 -16.50 -14.10
N PHE A 110 18.74 -16.78 -14.10
CA PHE A 110 17.64 -15.87 -14.39
C PHE A 110 17.19 -15.21 -13.07
N LEU A 111 18.13 -14.56 -12.39
CA LEU A 111 17.86 -13.84 -11.16
C LEU A 111 17.34 -12.44 -11.50
N GLN A 112 16.08 -12.19 -11.14
CA GLN A 112 15.53 -10.86 -10.85
C GLN A 112 15.95 -9.74 -11.81
N ASP A 113 16.02 -10.02 -13.11
CA ASP A 113 15.92 -8.92 -14.06
C ASP A 113 14.59 -8.22 -13.77
N THR A 114 14.62 -6.89 -13.68
CA THR A 114 13.41 -6.08 -13.54
C THR A 114 12.53 -6.37 -14.76
N LEU A 115 11.56 -7.25 -14.57
CA LEU A 115 10.58 -7.61 -15.58
C LEU A 115 9.71 -6.38 -15.80
N GLN A 116 9.50 -6.02 -17.06
CA GLN A 116 8.49 -5.02 -17.39
C GLN A 116 7.13 -5.65 -17.14
N ILE A 117 6.33 -5.01 -16.28
CA ILE A 117 4.96 -5.44 -16.01
C ILE A 117 4.21 -5.45 -17.35
N ASN A 118 3.50 -6.55 -17.63
CA ASN A 118 2.72 -6.71 -18.86
C ASN A 118 1.37 -7.35 -18.57
N ASP A 119 0.41 -7.07 -19.44
CA ASP A 119 -0.93 -7.65 -19.43
C ASP A 119 -0.88 -9.16 -19.71
N ILE A 120 -1.84 -9.88 -19.13
CA ILE A 120 -2.14 -11.28 -19.45
C ILE A 120 -3.51 -11.37 -20.12
N ASP A 121 -3.61 -12.16 -21.18
CA ASP A 121 -4.89 -12.41 -21.85
C ASP A 121 -5.72 -13.47 -21.10
N ASP A 122 -6.98 -13.63 -21.50
CA ASP A 122 -7.93 -14.61 -20.93
C ASP A 122 -7.49 -16.07 -21.09
N LEU A 123 -6.55 -16.32 -22.00
CA LEU A 123 -5.97 -17.64 -22.27
C LEU A 123 -4.69 -17.89 -21.43
N GLY A 124 -4.27 -16.91 -20.62
CA GLY A 124 -3.09 -17.00 -19.78
C GLY A 124 -1.78 -16.68 -20.51
N ASN A 125 -1.82 -16.11 -21.70
CA ASN A 125 -0.62 -15.74 -22.44
C ASN A 125 -0.14 -14.33 -22.09
N SER A 126 1.17 -14.18 -21.98
CA SER A 126 1.81 -12.87 -21.87
C SER A 126 3.22 -12.93 -22.46
N ILE A 127 3.72 -11.80 -22.96
CA ILE A 127 5.10 -11.66 -23.44
C ILE A 127 5.76 -10.50 -22.71
N ILE A 128 6.75 -10.82 -21.88
CA ILE A 128 7.47 -9.82 -21.09
C ILE A 128 8.84 -9.57 -21.67
N GLN A 129 9.16 -8.29 -21.89
CA GLN A 129 10.48 -7.86 -22.29
C GLN A 129 11.43 -7.84 -21.09
N GLY A 130 12.56 -8.53 -21.23
CA GLY A 130 13.69 -8.50 -20.30
C GLY A 130 14.82 -7.59 -20.79
N LYS A 131 15.98 -7.71 -20.14
CA LYS A 131 17.20 -6.98 -20.52
C LYS A 131 18.04 -7.80 -21.50
N ASN A 132 18.97 -7.14 -22.20
CA ASN A 132 19.99 -7.78 -23.05
C ASN A 132 19.41 -8.73 -24.12
N GLY A 133 18.27 -8.35 -24.71
CA GLY A 133 17.60 -9.15 -25.74
C GLY A 133 16.79 -10.34 -25.20
N ASN A 134 16.74 -10.53 -23.87
CA ASN A 134 15.89 -11.55 -23.27
C ASN A 134 14.41 -11.13 -23.35
N TYR A 135 13.54 -12.09 -23.63
CA TYR A 135 12.09 -11.97 -23.48
C TYR A 135 11.53 -13.29 -22.97
N TYR A 136 10.38 -13.21 -22.30
CA TYR A 136 9.74 -14.33 -21.63
C TYR A 136 8.34 -14.52 -22.20
N VAL A 137 8.08 -15.70 -22.73
CA VAL A 137 6.74 -16.13 -23.17
C VAL A 137 6.11 -16.90 -22.03
N ILE A 138 5.00 -16.41 -21.52
CA ILE A 138 4.28 -16.98 -20.38
C ILE A 138 3.02 -17.66 -20.90
N GLN A 139 2.74 -18.84 -20.35
CA GLN A 139 1.49 -19.57 -20.49
C GLN A 139 1.04 -20.00 -19.10
N ALA A 140 0.27 -19.14 -18.44
CA ALA A 140 -0.35 -19.40 -17.15
C ALA A 140 -1.55 -20.32 -17.32
N LYS A 141 -1.79 -21.18 -16.33
CA LYS A 141 -2.99 -21.99 -16.25
C LYS A 141 -3.90 -21.45 -15.17
N TYR A 142 -5.20 -21.39 -15.49
CA TYR A 142 -6.23 -21.11 -14.50
C TYR A 142 -6.49 -22.38 -13.67
N GLU A 143 -5.50 -22.75 -12.87
CA GLU A 143 -5.52 -23.87 -11.94
C GLU A 143 -4.90 -23.38 -10.62
N PRO A 144 -5.50 -23.67 -9.46
CA PRO A 144 -4.85 -23.40 -8.20
C PRO A 144 -3.58 -24.26 -8.06
N PHE A 145 -2.55 -23.69 -7.42
CA PHE A 145 -1.38 -24.46 -6.97
C PHE A 145 -1.73 -25.47 -5.88
#